data_AF-A0A7S2FFE8-F1
#
_entry.id   AF-A0A7S2FFE8-F1
#
_cell.length_a   1.000
_cell.length_b   1.000
_cell.length_c   1.000
_cell.angle_alpha   90.00
_cell.angle_beta   90.00
_cell.angle_gamma   90.00
#
_symmetry.space_group_name_H-M   'P 1'
#
loop_
_entity.id
_entity.type
_entity.pdbx_description
1 polymer ?
#
loop_
_entity_poly.entity_id
_entity_poly.type
_entity_poly.pdbx_seq_one_letter_code
_entity_poly.pdbx_strand_id
1 'polypeptide(L)'
;TSRPNTAGGGEGGSKDGGTTVTSGAPIAFQRLSSALQQSPAHKAERQLRRAIETQDLRAKITAVLECVGFEFAAENLPANERSALLMAQYYVAFRAGENWAQVRSQLRNENVKPIAADAILLENKLEEVFNTSRHVKCQQMHLSEESVEDESRKEAAFFDTILLQRDQEIRQEQIKRSALVPKSLQKRKAEKEAKKKMLAKSLVPQSSTSDLEGVAS
;
A
#
# COMPACT_ATOMS: atom_id res chain seq x y z
N THR A 1 25.98 -36.21 -53.66
CA THR A 1 25.17 -36.76 -52.56
C THR A 1 23.91 -35.90 -52.45
N SER A 2 22.91 -36.15 -53.31
CA SER A 2 21.71 -36.94 -53.04
C SER A 2 20.80 -36.37 -51.94
N ARG A 3 19.64 -35.87 -52.41
CA ARG A 3 18.36 -35.43 -51.77
C ARG A 3 17.72 -36.54 -50.88
N PRO A 4 16.49 -36.42 -50.28
CA PRO A 4 15.41 -35.39 -50.33
C PRO A 4 14.80 -35.02 -48.94
N ASN A 5 14.06 -33.90 -48.77
CA ASN A 5 12.61 -33.65 -48.97
C ASN A 5 11.62 -34.63 -48.32
N THR A 6 10.85 -34.18 -47.31
CA THR A 6 9.48 -34.64 -47.01
C THR A 6 8.64 -33.49 -46.44
N ALA A 7 7.44 -33.37 -47.00
CA ALA A 7 6.39 -32.41 -46.70
C ALA A 7 5.37 -32.93 -45.66
N GLY A 8 4.51 -32.03 -45.18
CA GLY A 8 3.30 -32.30 -44.37
C GLY A 8 3.32 -31.41 -43.13
N GLY A 9 2.40 -30.48 -42.86
CA GLY A 9 0.97 -30.43 -43.13
C GLY A 9 0.26 -30.47 -41.76
N GLY A 10 -0.56 -29.45 -41.43
CA GLY A 10 -1.48 -29.53 -40.28
C GLY A 10 -1.50 -28.30 -39.35
N GLU A 11 -2.50 -27.46 -39.59
CA GLU A 11 -3.45 -26.91 -38.61
C GLU A 11 -2.97 -26.46 -37.21
N GLY A 12 -3.29 -25.18 -36.92
CA GLY A 12 -4.19 -24.86 -35.82
C GLY A 12 -3.59 -24.70 -34.41
N GLY A 13 -3.96 -23.61 -33.75
CA GLY A 13 -4.02 -23.58 -32.29
C GLY A 13 -3.35 -22.39 -31.64
N SER A 14 -4.11 -21.29 -31.54
CA SER A 14 -3.99 -20.34 -30.43
C SER A 14 -3.80 -21.08 -29.10
N LYS A 15 -2.71 -20.77 -28.40
CA LYS A 15 -2.63 -20.98 -26.95
C LYS A 15 -2.75 -19.63 -26.27
N ASP A 16 -3.99 -19.15 -26.21
CA ASP A 16 -4.39 -18.26 -25.14
C ASP A 16 -4.14 -19.00 -23.82
N GLY A 17 -3.36 -18.37 -22.94
CA GLY A 17 -3.14 -18.83 -21.57
C GLY A 17 -4.46 -18.76 -20.80
N GLY A 18 -5.23 -19.85 -20.88
CA GLY A 18 -6.44 -20.05 -20.10
C GLY A 18 -6.12 -20.17 -18.63
N THR A 19 -6.48 -19.13 -17.87
CA THR A 19 -6.60 -19.18 -16.42
C THR A 19 -7.66 -20.21 -16.07
N THR A 20 -7.26 -21.31 -15.44
CA THR A 20 -8.15 -22.33 -14.91
C THR A 20 -8.97 -21.75 -13.76
N VAL A 21 -10.14 -21.17 -14.07
CA VAL A 21 -11.12 -20.75 -13.07
C VAL A 21 -12.01 -21.94 -12.74
N THR A 22 -11.69 -22.57 -11.62
CA THR A 22 -12.57 -23.20 -10.63
C THR A 22 -14.01 -23.54 -11.09
N SER A 23 -14.23 -24.85 -11.24
CA SER A 23 -15.53 -25.52 -11.38
C SER A 23 -16.41 -25.30 -10.13
N GLY A 24 -17.19 -24.23 -10.13
CA GLY A 24 -18.18 -23.97 -9.06
C GLY A 24 -19.04 -22.72 -9.21
N ALA A 25 -18.82 -21.87 -10.22
CA ALA A 25 -19.70 -20.73 -10.47
C ALA A 25 -21.02 -21.21 -11.12
N PRO A 26 -22.20 -20.76 -10.63
CA PRO A 26 -23.47 -21.12 -11.24
C PRO A 26 -23.49 -20.72 -12.72
N ILE A 27 -24.02 -21.59 -13.59
CA ILE A 27 -24.04 -21.46 -15.07
C ILE A 27 -24.50 -20.06 -15.53
N ALA A 28 -25.38 -19.41 -14.77
CA ALA A 28 -25.82 -18.04 -15.01
C ALA A 28 -24.68 -17.00 -14.97
N PHE A 29 -23.74 -17.13 -14.03
CA PHE A 29 -22.57 -16.25 -13.90
C PHE A 29 -21.59 -16.44 -15.05
N GLN A 30 -21.45 -17.68 -15.53
CA GLN A 30 -20.61 -17.98 -16.68
C GLN A 30 -21.19 -17.40 -17.97
N ARG A 31 -22.51 -17.52 -18.17
CA ARG A 31 -23.22 -16.89 -19.29
C ARG A 31 -23.16 -15.37 -19.24
N LEU A 32 -23.31 -14.78 -18.05
CA LEU A 32 -23.17 -13.33 -17.85
C LEU A 32 -21.75 -12.85 -18.16
N SER A 33 -20.73 -13.57 -17.69
CA SER A 33 -19.33 -13.27 -17.99
C SER A 33 -19.04 -13.35 -19.50
N SER A 34 -19.52 -14.40 -20.19
CA SER A 34 -19.39 -14.50 -21.65
C SER A 34 -20.15 -13.40 -22.40
N ALA A 35 -21.34 -13.01 -21.93
CA ALA A 35 -22.11 -11.91 -22.52
C ALA A 35 -21.41 -10.56 -22.33
N LEU A 36 -20.84 -10.31 -21.14
CA LEU A 36 -20.03 -9.12 -20.86
C LEU A 36 -18.76 -9.10 -21.71
N GLN A 37 -18.11 -10.24 -21.92
CA GLN A 37 -16.93 -10.32 -22.77
C GLN A 37 -17.24 -10.03 -24.26
N GLN A 38 -18.44 -10.38 -24.70
CA GLN A 38 -18.88 -10.16 -26.08
C GLN A 38 -19.54 -8.80 -26.30
N SER A 39 -19.82 -8.06 -25.22
CA SER A 39 -20.40 -6.72 -25.25
C SER A 39 -19.58 -5.80 -26.15
N PRO A 40 -20.24 -4.94 -26.95
CA PRO A 40 -19.56 -3.96 -27.78
C PRO A 40 -18.69 -3.01 -26.95
N ALA A 41 -19.11 -2.66 -25.72
CA ALA A 41 -18.33 -1.82 -24.81
C ALA A 41 -17.02 -2.50 -24.39
N HIS A 42 -17.07 -3.79 -24.05
CA HIS A 42 -15.87 -4.53 -23.64
C HIS A 42 -14.92 -4.79 -24.82
N LYS A 43 -15.48 -5.03 -26.02
CA LYS A 43 -14.68 -5.12 -27.26
C LYS A 43 -14.00 -3.79 -27.60
N ALA A 44 -14.72 -2.67 -27.48
CA ALA A 44 -14.17 -1.34 -27.71
C ALA A 44 -13.09 -1.00 -26.68
N GLU A 45 -13.31 -1.29 -25.41
CA GLU A 45 -12.30 -1.12 -24.34
C GLU A 45 -11.05 -1.97 -24.61
N ARG A 46 -11.23 -3.23 -25.03
CA ARG A 46 -10.10 -4.12 -25.36
C ARG A 46 -9.32 -3.62 -26.58
N GLN A 47 -10.00 -3.09 -27.60
CA GLN A 47 -9.36 -2.47 -28.75
C GLN A 47 -8.59 -1.21 -28.36
N LEU A 48 -9.18 -0.37 -27.50
CA LEU A 48 -8.53 0.84 -26.98
C LEU A 48 -7.28 0.48 -26.17
N ARG A 49 -7.35 -0.52 -25.28
CA ARG A 49 -6.19 -1.00 -24.51
C ARG A 49 -5.06 -1.45 -25.43
N ARG A 50 -5.37 -2.25 -26.46
CA ARG A 50 -4.38 -2.68 -27.47
C ARG A 50 -3.77 -1.48 -28.22
N ALA A 51 -4.59 -0.50 -28.60
CA ALA A 51 -4.09 0.69 -29.27
C ALA A 51 -3.16 1.51 -28.35
N ILE A 52 -3.51 1.63 -27.07
CA ILE A 52 -2.69 2.29 -26.06
C ILE A 52 -1.36 1.56 -25.85
N GLU A 53 -1.36 0.23 -25.77
CA GLU A 53 -0.14 -0.59 -25.60
C GLU A 53 0.89 -0.38 -26.72
N THR A 54 0.42 -0.03 -27.94
CA THR A 54 1.33 0.26 -29.06
C THR A 54 1.98 1.65 -29.02
N GLN A 55 1.57 2.52 -28.09
CA GLN A 55 2.04 3.90 -28.03
C GLN A 55 2.86 4.16 -26.76
N ASP A 56 3.97 4.89 -26.92
CA ASP A 56 4.65 5.46 -25.77
C ASP A 56 3.86 6.68 -25.25
N LEU A 57 3.11 6.48 -24.17
CA LEU A 57 2.35 7.54 -23.54
C LEU A 57 3.21 8.50 -22.70
N ARG A 58 4.45 8.12 -22.34
CA ARG A 58 5.28 8.89 -21.40
C ARG A 58 5.57 10.30 -21.93
N ALA A 59 5.91 10.42 -23.21
CA ALA A 59 6.11 11.72 -23.85
C ALA A 59 4.86 12.61 -23.80
N LYS A 60 3.67 12.03 -24.01
CA LYS A 60 2.40 12.77 -23.96
C LYS A 60 2.07 13.22 -22.55
N ILE A 61 2.28 12.34 -21.57
CA ILE A 61 2.08 12.62 -20.14
C ILE A 61 3.00 13.77 -19.72
N THR A 62 4.30 13.68 -20.03
CA THR A 62 5.27 14.75 -19.72
C THR A 62 4.88 16.08 -20.36
N ALA A 63 4.47 16.10 -21.63
CA ALA A 63 4.06 17.33 -22.30
C ALA A 63 2.82 17.99 -21.65
N VAL A 64 1.84 17.19 -21.23
CA VAL A 64 0.66 17.70 -20.51
C VAL A 64 1.06 18.22 -19.13
N LEU A 65 1.92 17.50 -18.41
CA LEU A 65 2.38 17.90 -17.08
C LEU A 65 3.26 19.16 -17.12
N GLU A 66 4.06 19.36 -18.17
CA GLU A 66 4.80 20.60 -18.39
C GLU A 66 3.87 21.80 -18.58
N CYS A 67 2.72 21.60 -19.25
CA CYS A 67 1.73 22.66 -19.46
C CYS A 67 0.95 23.01 -18.17
N VAL A 68 0.68 22.01 -17.32
CA VAL A 68 -0.05 22.18 -16.06
C VAL A 68 0.86 22.64 -14.92
N GLY A 69 2.14 22.24 -14.95
CA GLY A 69 3.11 22.41 -13.88
C GLY A 69 3.26 21.14 -13.03
N PHE A 70 4.50 20.70 -12.81
CA PHE A 70 4.79 19.52 -12.00
C PHE A 70 4.52 19.75 -10.52
N GLU A 71 4.69 20.99 -10.04
CA GLU A 71 4.43 21.39 -8.67
C GLU A 71 2.95 21.29 -8.35
N PHE A 72 2.09 21.80 -9.23
CA PHE A 72 0.65 21.69 -9.10
C PHE A 72 0.19 20.23 -9.16
N ALA A 73 0.74 19.44 -10.09
CA ALA A 73 0.43 18.02 -10.18
C ALA A 73 0.89 17.23 -8.95
N ALA A 74 1.92 17.67 -8.24
CA ALA A 74 2.45 17.02 -7.04
C ALA A 74 1.59 17.22 -5.79
N GLU A 75 0.67 18.20 -5.80
CA GLU A 75 -0.14 18.54 -4.62
C GLU A 75 -1.03 17.36 -4.19
N ASN A 76 -0.95 17.01 -2.90
CA ASN A 76 -1.73 15.94 -2.27
C ASN A 76 -1.50 14.52 -2.83
N LEU A 77 -0.46 14.31 -3.64
CA LEU A 77 -0.13 12.97 -4.12
C LEU A 77 0.60 12.15 -3.03
N PRO A 78 0.25 10.86 -2.85
CA PRO A 78 1.02 9.96 -2.00
C PRO A 78 2.44 9.77 -2.55
N ALA A 79 3.37 9.37 -1.69
CA ALA A 79 4.79 9.29 -2.04
C ALA A 79 5.08 8.41 -3.27
N ASN A 80 4.34 7.31 -3.44
CA ASN A 80 4.43 6.43 -4.61
C ASN A 80 4.06 7.15 -5.92
N GLU A 81 2.99 7.94 -5.90
CA GLU A 81 2.55 8.70 -7.09
C GLU A 81 3.48 9.88 -7.37
N ARG A 82 4.02 10.53 -6.33
CA ARG A 82 5.10 11.53 -6.47
C ARG A 82 6.37 10.94 -7.10
N SER A 83 6.72 9.69 -6.80
CA SER A 83 7.86 9.01 -7.41
C SER A 83 7.66 8.77 -8.91
N ALA A 84 6.42 8.43 -9.32
CA ALA A 84 6.06 8.32 -10.74
C ALA A 84 6.07 9.69 -11.46
N LEU A 85 5.58 10.73 -10.79
CA LEU A 85 5.59 12.10 -11.30
C LEU A 85 7.03 12.60 -11.51
N LEU A 86 7.93 12.29 -10.59
CA LEU A 86 9.35 12.60 -10.69
C LEU A 86 9.97 12.00 -11.96
N MET A 87 9.61 10.76 -12.31
CA MET A 87 10.08 10.15 -13.57
C MET A 87 9.55 10.89 -14.81
N ALA A 88 8.32 11.40 -14.76
CA ALA A 88 7.75 12.20 -15.84
C ALA A 88 8.47 13.55 -15.98
N GLN A 89 8.88 14.17 -14.87
CA GLN A 89 9.63 15.43 -14.84
C GLN A 89 11.00 15.31 -15.53
N TYR A 90 11.71 14.21 -15.29
CA TYR A 90 13.04 13.99 -15.87
C TYR A 90 13.02 13.20 -17.19
N TYR A 91 11.83 12.90 -17.75
CA TYR A 91 11.69 12.08 -18.94
C TYR A 91 12.49 12.62 -20.14
N VAL A 92 12.41 13.92 -20.40
CA VAL A 92 13.12 14.55 -21.55
C VAL A 92 14.64 14.40 -21.41
N ALA A 93 15.17 14.61 -20.20
CA ALA A 93 16.59 14.45 -19.92
C ALA A 93 17.05 12.99 -20.12
N PHE A 94 16.26 12.02 -19.64
CA PHE A 94 16.57 10.61 -19.83
C PHE A 94 16.48 10.17 -21.30
N ARG A 95 15.47 10.65 -22.05
CA ARG A 95 15.38 10.40 -23.49
C ARG A 95 16.56 10.99 -24.25
N ALA A 96 17.02 12.18 -23.89
CA ALA A 96 18.22 12.76 -24.47
C ALA A 96 19.47 11.89 -24.19
N GLY A 97 19.64 11.40 -22.96
CA GLY A 97 20.76 10.50 -22.63
C GLY A 97 20.70 9.16 -23.33
N GLU A 98 19.50 8.58 -23.49
CA GLU A 98 19.31 7.36 -24.26
C GLU A 98 19.72 7.56 -25.72
N ASN A 99 19.35 8.69 -26.32
CA ASN A 99 19.78 9.04 -27.67
C ASN A 99 21.32 9.19 -27.76
N TRP A 100 21.96 9.84 -26.80
CA TRP A 100 23.43 9.93 -26.75
C TRP A 100 24.11 8.57 -26.60
N ALA A 101 23.55 7.69 -25.77
CA ALA A 101 24.04 6.33 -25.60
C ALA A 101 23.88 5.52 -26.90
N GLN A 102 22.78 5.71 -27.61
CA GLN A 102 22.54 5.11 -28.92
C GLN A 102 23.55 5.61 -29.96
N VAL A 103 23.82 6.92 -30.03
CA VAL A 103 24.85 7.49 -30.92
C VAL A 103 26.20 6.83 -30.66
N ARG A 104 26.62 6.72 -29.39
CA ARG A 104 27.87 6.03 -29.02
C ARG A 104 27.89 4.58 -29.50
N SER A 105 26.78 3.87 -29.32
CA SER A 105 26.67 2.48 -29.77
C SER A 105 26.74 2.35 -31.28
N GLN A 106 26.10 3.25 -32.03
CA GLN A 106 26.09 3.24 -33.50
C GLN A 106 27.49 3.52 -34.05
N LEU A 107 28.18 4.55 -33.54
CA LEU A 107 29.56 4.85 -33.91
C LEU A 107 30.48 3.63 -33.69
N ARG A 108 30.33 2.95 -32.56
CA ARG A 108 31.08 1.73 -32.26
C ARG A 108 30.75 0.58 -33.24
N ASN A 109 29.47 0.37 -33.52
CA ASN A 109 29.02 -0.70 -34.42
C ASN A 109 29.48 -0.49 -35.87
N GLU A 110 29.56 0.77 -36.30
CA GLU A 110 30.05 1.15 -37.62
C GLU A 110 31.58 1.29 -37.68
N ASN A 111 32.29 1.03 -36.57
CA ASN A 111 33.73 1.21 -36.41
C ASN A 111 34.21 2.64 -36.73
N VAL A 112 33.33 3.63 -36.55
CA VAL A 112 33.65 5.04 -36.73
C VAL A 112 34.34 5.54 -35.46
N LYS A 113 35.53 6.11 -35.63
CA LYS A 113 36.26 6.79 -34.54
C LYS A 113 35.88 8.27 -34.55
N PRO A 114 35.10 8.75 -33.57
CA PRO A 114 34.80 10.17 -33.48
C PRO A 114 36.09 10.98 -33.29
N ILE A 115 36.09 12.22 -33.78
CA ILE A 115 37.18 13.16 -33.51
C ILE A 115 37.22 13.48 -32.02
N ALA A 116 38.38 13.94 -31.52
CA ALA A 116 38.58 14.17 -30.09
C ALA A 116 37.51 15.10 -29.47
N ALA A 117 37.11 16.15 -30.19
CA ALA A 117 36.07 17.07 -29.74
C ALA A 117 34.70 16.38 -29.55
N ASP A 118 34.29 15.56 -30.51
CA ASP A 118 33.02 14.82 -30.47
C ASP A 118 33.02 13.75 -29.38
N ALA A 119 34.16 13.08 -29.19
CA ALA A 119 34.32 12.10 -28.12
C ALA A 119 34.16 12.76 -26.73
N ILE A 120 34.79 13.92 -26.51
CA ILE A 120 34.65 14.68 -25.26
C ILE A 120 33.20 15.15 -25.07
N LEU A 121 32.57 15.70 -26.12
CA LEU A 121 31.17 16.12 -26.06
C LEU A 121 30.26 14.95 -25.67
N LEU A 122 30.45 13.79 -26.28
CA LEU A 122 29.65 12.61 -26.03
C LEU A 122 29.79 12.13 -24.57
N GLU A 123 31.02 12.05 -24.06
CA GLU A 123 31.24 11.67 -22.65
C GLU A 123 30.66 12.70 -21.68
N ASN A 124 30.80 14.00 -21.96
CA ASN A 124 30.19 15.05 -21.14
C ASN A 124 28.67 14.91 -21.08
N LYS A 125 28.01 14.66 -22.23
CA LYS A 125 26.55 14.49 -22.27
C LYS A 125 26.07 13.22 -21.56
N LEU A 126 26.84 12.14 -21.63
CA LEU A 126 26.54 10.93 -20.87
C LEU A 126 26.74 11.13 -19.38
N GLU A 127 27.78 11.85 -18.97
CA GLU A 127 28.04 12.19 -17.57
C GLU A 127 26.95 13.09 -16.98
N GLU A 128 26.49 14.11 -17.71
CA GLU A 128 25.36 14.97 -17.33
C GLU A 128 24.10 14.14 -17.00
N VAL A 129 23.74 13.19 -17.88
CA VAL A 129 22.55 12.35 -17.67
C VAL A 129 22.77 11.32 -16.58
N PHE A 130 23.98 10.81 -16.41
CA PHE A 130 24.32 9.91 -15.29
C PHE A 130 24.16 10.62 -13.94
N ASN A 131 24.67 11.84 -13.82
CA ASN A 131 24.52 12.65 -12.62
C ASN A 131 23.05 12.98 -12.33
N THR A 132 22.28 13.30 -13.37
CA THR A 132 20.81 13.48 -13.27
C THR A 132 20.13 12.21 -12.77
N SER A 133 20.48 11.05 -13.32
CA SER A 133 19.92 9.75 -12.91
C SER A 133 20.24 9.43 -11.45
N ARG A 134 21.45 9.74 -11.00
CA ARG A 134 21.86 9.58 -9.60
C ARG A 134 21.04 10.50 -8.69
N HIS A 135 20.84 11.75 -9.08
CA HIS A 135 20.03 12.70 -8.32
C HIS A 135 18.58 12.22 -8.17
N VAL A 136 17.94 11.82 -9.27
CA VAL A 136 16.58 11.28 -9.28
C VAL A 136 16.48 10.03 -8.41
N LYS A 137 17.45 9.12 -8.50
CA LYS A 137 17.49 7.92 -7.66
C LYS A 137 17.52 8.27 -6.16
N CYS A 138 18.29 9.28 -5.76
CA CYS A 138 18.31 9.74 -4.36
C CYS A 138 16.94 10.30 -3.94
N GLN A 139 16.27 11.08 -4.78
CA GLN A 139 14.93 11.59 -4.51
C GLN A 139 13.88 10.46 -4.40
N GLN A 140 13.93 9.48 -5.31
CA GLN A 140 13.05 8.31 -5.25
C GLN A 140 13.27 7.47 -3.98
N MET A 141 14.51 7.37 -3.51
CA MET A 141 14.82 6.69 -2.26
C MET A 141 14.15 7.38 -1.07
N HIS A 142 14.23 8.70 -0.98
CA HIS A 142 13.53 9.46 0.06
C HIS A 142 12.01 9.31 -0.01
N LEU A 143 11.42 9.34 -1.21
CA LEU A 143 9.98 9.10 -1.39
C LEU A 143 9.59 7.65 -1.00
N SER A 144 10.47 6.68 -1.26
CA SER A 144 10.25 5.30 -0.85
C SER A 144 10.28 5.14 0.67
N GLU A 145 11.20 5.81 1.36
CA GLU A 145 11.25 5.85 2.82
C GLU A 145 9.97 6.46 3.39
N GLU A 146 9.52 7.59 2.84
CA GLU A 146 8.27 8.24 3.21
C GLU A 146 7.05 7.31 3.02
N SER A 147 7.00 6.56 1.91
CA SER A 147 5.92 5.59 1.66
C SER A 147 5.89 4.49 2.71
N VAL A 148 7.06 3.97 3.12
CA VAL A 148 7.16 2.92 4.14
C VAL A 148 6.70 3.45 5.49
N GLU A 149 7.08 4.68 5.85
CA GLU A 149 6.61 5.32 7.08
C GLU A 149 5.09 5.55 7.06
N ASP A 150 4.54 5.97 5.93
CA ASP A 150 3.09 6.12 5.75
C ASP A 150 2.34 4.80 5.92
N GLU A 151 2.87 3.72 5.35
CA GLU A 151 2.29 2.38 5.48
C GLU A 151 2.33 1.89 6.92
N SER A 152 3.46 2.07 7.61
CA SER A 152 3.62 1.75 9.03
C SER A 152 2.63 2.52 9.91
N ARG A 153 2.43 3.82 9.65
CA ARG A 153 1.43 4.64 10.35
C ARG A 153 0.00 4.15 10.11
N LYS A 154 -0.34 3.80 8.86
CA LYS A 154 -1.66 3.26 8.52
C LYS A 154 -1.91 1.92 9.21
N GLU A 155 -0.90 1.06 9.25
CA GLU A 155 -0.95 -0.24 9.91
C GLU A 155 -1.14 -0.07 11.43
N ALA A 156 -0.39 0.81 12.08
CA ALA A 156 -0.56 1.11 13.50
C ALA A 156 -1.97 1.63 13.82
N ALA A 157 -2.48 2.59 13.05
CA ALA A 157 -3.84 3.11 13.22
C ALA A 157 -4.93 2.05 13.01
N PHE A 158 -4.69 1.10 12.08
CA PHE A 158 -5.57 -0.04 11.87
C PHE A 158 -5.61 -0.96 13.08
N PHE A 159 -4.44 -1.30 13.66
CA PHE A 159 -4.39 -2.11 14.88
C PHE A 159 -5.02 -1.42 16.09
N ASP A 160 -4.80 -0.12 16.28
CA ASP A 160 -5.44 0.66 17.34
C ASP A 160 -6.97 0.61 17.22
N THR A 161 -7.49 0.64 15.99
CA THR A 161 -8.93 0.53 15.73
C THR A 161 -9.46 -0.86 16.14
N ILE A 162 -8.74 -1.93 15.83
CA ILE A 162 -9.11 -3.30 16.22
C ILE A 162 -9.10 -3.44 17.75
N LEU A 163 -8.05 -2.95 18.40
CA LEU A 163 -7.93 -3.01 19.86
C LEU A 163 -9.06 -2.23 20.55
N LEU A 164 -9.38 -1.03 20.02
CA LEU A 164 -10.48 -0.23 20.52
C LEU A 164 -11.82 -0.94 20.38
N GLN A 165 -12.10 -1.57 19.24
CA GLN A 165 -13.32 -2.36 19.03
C GLN A 165 -13.40 -3.52 20.02
N ARG A 166 -12.32 -4.29 20.18
CA ARG A 166 -12.25 -5.42 21.10
C ARG A 166 -12.46 -4.98 22.56
N ASP A 167 -11.89 -3.87 22.97
CA ASP A 167 -12.06 -3.32 24.32
C ASP A 167 -13.50 -2.84 24.56
N GLN A 168 -14.14 -2.23 23.55
CA GLN A 168 -15.54 -1.85 23.61
C GLN A 168 -16.45 -3.07 23.77
N GLU A 169 -16.20 -4.14 23.00
CA GLU A 169 -16.94 -5.40 23.11
C GLU A 169 -16.84 -6.02 24.51
N ILE A 170 -15.61 -6.11 25.06
CA ILE A 170 -15.41 -6.62 26.43
C ILE A 170 -16.17 -5.79 27.46
N ARG A 171 -16.11 -4.46 27.37
CA ARG A 171 -16.85 -3.58 28.30
C ARG A 171 -18.35 -3.80 28.18
N GLN A 172 -18.88 -3.93 26.96
CA GLN A 172 -20.30 -4.22 26.75
C GLN A 172 -20.71 -5.56 27.36
N GLU A 173 -19.91 -6.61 27.21
CA GLU A 173 -20.16 -7.90 27.86
C GLU A 173 -20.14 -7.80 29.39
N GLN A 174 -19.17 -7.08 29.96
CA GLN A 174 -19.10 -6.87 31.42
C GLN A 174 -20.31 -6.09 31.94
N ILE A 175 -20.77 -5.07 31.21
CA ILE A 175 -21.99 -4.32 31.53
C ILE A 175 -23.21 -5.24 31.46
N LYS A 176 -23.36 -6.03 30.39
CA LYS A 176 -24.45 -7.03 30.28
C LYS A 176 -24.43 -8.02 31.44
N ARG A 177 -23.26 -8.59 31.76
CA ARG A 177 -23.10 -9.53 32.88
C ARG A 177 -23.44 -8.91 34.23
N SER A 178 -22.97 -7.68 34.49
CA SER A 178 -23.26 -6.98 35.75
C SER A 178 -24.71 -6.51 35.86
N ALA A 179 -25.36 -6.18 34.75
CA ALA A 179 -26.79 -5.85 34.69
C ALA A 179 -27.71 -7.08 34.90
N LEU A 180 -27.27 -8.27 34.47
CA LEU A 180 -27.96 -9.53 34.72
C LEU A 180 -27.89 -9.98 36.18
N VAL A 181 -27.01 -9.41 37.01
CA VAL A 181 -27.00 -9.66 38.46
C VAL A 181 -28.18 -8.91 39.09
N PRO A 182 -29.17 -9.61 39.68
CA PRO A 182 -30.32 -8.96 40.32
C PRO A 182 -29.85 -7.99 41.42
N LYS A 183 -30.33 -6.74 41.39
CA LYS A 183 -30.08 -5.73 42.44
C LYS A 183 -30.38 -6.25 43.85
N SER A 184 -31.31 -7.20 43.98
CA SER A 184 -31.65 -7.89 45.23
C SER A 184 -30.53 -8.77 45.79
N LEU A 185 -29.72 -9.41 44.94
CA LEU A 185 -28.57 -10.22 45.36
C LEU A 185 -27.39 -9.36 45.80
N GLN A 186 -27.16 -8.21 45.14
CA GLN A 186 -26.16 -7.23 45.55
C GLN A 186 -26.51 -6.61 46.91
N LYS A 187 -27.79 -6.22 47.10
CA LYS A 187 -28.29 -5.73 48.39
C LYS A 187 -28.16 -6.76 49.51
N ARG A 188 -28.50 -8.03 49.25
CA ARG A 188 -28.34 -9.13 50.22
C ARG A 188 -26.87 -9.41 50.59
N LYS A 189 -25.94 -9.29 49.64
CA LYS A 189 -24.50 -9.44 49.92
C LYS A 189 -23.97 -8.28 50.77
N ALA A 190 -24.33 -7.04 50.42
CA ALA A 190 -23.96 -5.86 51.19
C ALA A 190 -24.51 -5.89 52.63
N GLU A 191 -25.76 -6.33 52.82
CA GLU A 191 -26.36 -6.50 54.16
C GLU A 191 -25.65 -7.59 54.98
N LYS A 192 -25.27 -8.72 54.37
CA LYS A 192 -24.49 -9.77 55.06
C LYS A 192 -23.11 -9.27 55.48
N GLU A 193 -22.45 -8.50 54.62
CA GLU A 193 -21.12 -7.96 54.89
C GLU A 193 -21.17 -6.87 55.98
N ALA A 194 -22.17 -5.99 55.94
CA ALA A 194 -22.42 -5.01 56.99
C ALA A 194 -22.72 -5.69 58.35
N LYS A 195 -23.53 -6.76 58.36
CA LYS A 195 -23.78 -7.55 59.57
C LYS A 195 -22.52 -8.21 60.11
N LYS A 196 -21.67 -8.78 59.24
CA LYS A 196 -20.38 -9.36 59.63
C LYS A 196 -19.45 -8.29 60.25
N LYS A 197 -19.44 -7.09 59.69
CA LYS A 197 -18.67 -5.95 60.21
C LYS A 197 -19.19 -5.45 61.55
N MET A 198 -20.52 -5.40 61.75
CA MET A 198 -21.12 -5.09 63.05
C MET A 198 -20.82 -6.16 64.10
N LEU A 199 -20.89 -7.44 63.75
CA LEU A 199 -20.51 -8.54 64.63
C LEU A 199 -19.03 -8.47 65.02
N ALA A 200 -18.13 -8.20 64.07
CA ALA A 200 -16.71 -8.03 64.36
C ALA A 200 -16.44 -6.81 65.28
N LYS A 201 -17.17 -5.70 65.09
CA LYS A 201 -17.06 -4.50 65.94
C LYS A 201 -17.69 -4.69 67.32
N SER A 202 -18.71 -5.55 67.43
CA SER A 202 -19.37 -5.94 68.68
C SER A 202 -18.59 -6.97 69.48
N LEU A 203 -17.64 -7.70 68.88
CA LEU A 203 -16.77 -8.66 69.57
C LEU A 203 -15.50 -8.04 70.17
N VAL A 204 -15.30 -6.72 70.04
CA VAL A 204 -14.24 -6.00 70.76
C VAL A 204 -14.81 -5.55 72.11
N PRO A 205 -14.34 -6.09 73.26
CA PRO A 205 -14.84 -5.68 74.57
C PRO A 205 -14.42 -4.23 74.88
N GLN A 206 -15.38 -3.38 75.23
CA GLN A 206 -15.11 -2.19 76.02
C GLN A 206 -14.74 -2.62 77.44
N SER A 207 -13.45 -2.57 77.78
CA SER A 207 -13.05 -2.43 79.18
C SER A 207 -13.25 -0.97 79.59
N SER A 208 -14.29 -0.68 80.36
CA SER A 208 -14.46 0.58 81.06
C SER A 208 -14.63 0.34 82.55
N THR A 209 -13.73 0.88 83.35
CA THR A 209 -13.97 1.41 84.71
C THR A 209 -12.82 2.41 84.99
N SER A 210 -12.98 3.74 84.94
CA SER A 210 -13.59 4.68 85.93
C SER A 210 -12.98 4.49 87.34
N ASP A 211 -12.52 5.45 88.13
CA ASP A 211 -12.42 6.93 88.13
C ASP A 211 -11.55 7.31 89.37
N LEU A 212 -11.27 8.62 89.51
CA LEU A 212 -11.03 9.40 90.75
C LEU A 212 -9.59 9.81 91.16
N GLU A 213 -9.37 11.12 90.98
CA GLU A 213 -8.84 12.14 91.90
C GLU A 213 -7.59 11.86 92.77
N GLY A 214 -6.64 12.81 92.74
CA GLY A 214 -5.64 12.93 93.81
C GLY A 214 -4.45 13.85 93.52
N VAL A 215 -4.56 15.09 93.98
CA VAL A 215 -3.55 16.17 94.10
C VAL A 215 -2.26 15.70 94.80
N ALA A 216 -1.09 16.18 94.35
CA ALA A 216 -0.05 16.84 95.19
C ALA A 216 1.22 17.20 94.38
N SER A 217 1.57 18.49 94.48
CA SER A 217 2.89 19.16 94.46
C SER A 217 4.05 18.59 93.64
#